data_AF-A0A7K5RM04-F1
#
_entry.id   AF-A0A7K5RM04-F1
#
_cell.length_a   1.000
_cell.length_b   1.000
_cell.length_c   1.000
_cell.angle_alpha   90.00
_cell.angle_beta   90.00
_cell.angle_gamma   90.00
#
_symmetry.space_group_name_H-M   'P 1'
#
loop_
_entity.id
_entity.type
_entity.pdbx_description
1 polymer ?
#
loop_
_entity_poly.entity_id
_entity_poly.type
_entity_poly.pdbx_seq_one_letter_code
_entity_poly.pdbx_strand_id
1 'polypeptide(L)'
;TSTRIQFSWKPQGGTGDSPYTVRLLGKPGEVEKRILNETSTAFENLLSGHQYQISVDVSTCSKNVSTSLTVQTAAEIYIGTTRITNEDFNPAYQNKSSREFMEFENKFIMEITKHLPQKIQELKNGTKLRIVINSIKEGSVIVLFVIVLDVEQNITKTEISDAFTEALNSTVFEVDLKKTVVEARNSCQPGLNDCDQNAACTAEGATYSCRCNQGFTDKSPQVPGRVCQQDLPSQQTTPVPPDANTTKTTGFTGSTSNSVFTTTFTSAPCMPVSVEVQNVTAEEIHISWTSGSKGSLYNISVRDGRQEINKTTTKETKAVFKHLLPGHVYNISVAVSSCAENNQTSVTVRTDPASCFKITEFCSAESTGCSELKGIVCSKNQALACSVLLKSRTFNNTLYNSDSEGYKALAESIKTDVVGGMRAELNSDRFDIVVLGFRPGSVVVDFLSLLPKEEPVDVHFIETSLSKILRNKFGNETEVIVQCK
;
A
#
# COMPACT_ATOMS: atom_id res chain seq x y z
N THR A 1 4.83 22.56 -5.25
CA THR A 1 3.66 23.39 -4.84
C THR A 1 2.40 22.62 -5.17
N SER A 2 1.23 23.25 -5.21
CA SER A 2 -0.05 22.65 -5.62
C SER A 2 -0.13 22.34 -7.11
N THR A 3 0.53 23.12 -7.94
CA THR A 3 0.44 23.01 -9.41
C THR A 3 1.78 22.78 -10.11
N ARG A 4 2.88 22.80 -9.35
CA ARG A 4 4.24 22.66 -9.87
C ARG A 4 5.04 21.64 -9.10
N ILE A 5 5.72 20.75 -9.80
CA ILE A 5 6.78 19.91 -9.24
C ILE A 5 8.10 20.27 -9.89
N GLN A 6 9.04 20.77 -9.09
CA GLN A 6 10.41 21.07 -9.50
C GLN A 6 11.36 20.14 -8.78
N PHE A 7 12.34 19.58 -9.50
CA PHE A 7 13.30 18.64 -8.95
C PHE A 7 14.61 18.65 -9.72
N SER A 8 15.63 18.08 -9.09
CA SER A 8 16.96 17.88 -9.66
C SER A 8 17.49 16.51 -9.29
N TRP A 9 18.36 15.95 -10.13
CA TRP A 9 18.99 14.65 -9.89
C TRP A 9 20.51 14.76 -10.01
N LYS A 10 21.23 13.80 -9.42
CA LYS A 10 22.68 13.69 -9.53
C LYS A 10 23.04 12.48 -10.39
N PRO A 11 23.79 12.64 -11.49
CA PRO A 11 24.25 11.51 -12.30
C PRO A 11 25.19 10.61 -11.49
N GLN A 12 24.94 9.30 -11.48
CA GLN A 12 25.89 8.32 -10.92
C GLN A 12 26.86 7.85 -12.01
N GLY A 13 27.85 8.70 -12.33
CA GLY A 13 28.91 8.38 -13.30
C GLY A 13 28.50 8.54 -14.76
N GLY A 14 29.39 9.15 -15.55
CA GLY A 14 29.16 9.47 -16.97
C GLY A 14 29.34 10.96 -17.25
N THR A 15 30.30 11.28 -18.12
CA THR A 15 30.51 12.64 -18.64
C THR A 15 29.39 13.00 -19.61
N GLY A 16 28.58 14.00 -19.23
CA GLY A 16 28.05 15.06 -20.09
C GLY A 16 27.08 14.79 -21.26
N ASP A 17 27.17 13.67 -21.98
CA ASP A 17 26.72 13.66 -23.38
C ASP A 17 25.47 12.80 -23.69
N SER A 18 24.90 12.09 -22.71
CA SER A 18 23.67 11.31 -22.93
C SER A 18 22.43 12.06 -22.44
N PRO A 19 21.41 12.27 -23.30
CA PRO A 19 20.19 12.95 -22.90
C PRO A 19 19.39 12.09 -21.91
N TYR A 20 18.85 12.73 -20.88
CA TYR A 20 17.91 12.14 -19.94
C TYR A 20 16.50 12.14 -20.52
N THR A 21 15.81 11.00 -20.46
CA THR A 21 14.37 10.94 -20.70
C THR A 21 13.67 11.05 -19.36
N VAL A 22 12.94 12.14 -19.15
CA VAL A 22 12.20 12.41 -17.92
C VAL A 22 10.71 12.25 -18.19
N ARG A 23 10.01 11.43 -17.40
CA ARG A 23 8.56 11.22 -17.53
C ARG A 23 7.86 11.62 -16.24
N LEU A 24 6.71 12.27 -16.39
CA LEU A 24 5.73 12.44 -15.34
C LEU A 24 4.58 11.48 -15.61
N LEU A 25 4.35 10.56 -14.69
CA LEU A 25 3.31 9.55 -14.75
C LEU A 25 2.22 9.93 -13.73
N GLY A 26 0.96 9.89 -14.16
CA GLY A 26 -0.22 10.14 -13.33
C GLY A 26 -1.35 9.25 -13.81
N LYS A 27 -2.28 8.79 -12.97
CA LYS A 27 -3.32 7.88 -13.45
C LYS A 27 -4.34 8.64 -14.34
N PRO A 28 -4.63 8.17 -15.59
CA PRO A 28 -4.15 6.95 -16.24
C PRO A 28 -3.03 7.19 -17.29
N GLY A 29 -1.77 7.01 -16.91
CA GLY A 29 -0.64 6.87 -17.83
C GLY A 29 0.44 7.95 -17.75
N GLU A 30 1.14 8.14 -18.87
CA GLU A 30 2.15 9.19 -19.02
C GLU A 30 1.46 10.53 -19.24
N VAL A 31 1.67 11.45 -18.30
CA VAL A 31 1.13 12.82 -18.35
C VAL A 31 2.02 13.67 -19.24
N GLU A 32 3.33 13.57 -19.06
CA GLU A 32 4.29 14.36 -19.82
C GLU A 32 5.64 13.65 -19.94
N LYS A 33 6.32 13.84 -21.06
CA LYS A 33 7.66 13.31 -21.32
C LYS A 33 8.56 14.40 -21.89
N ARG A 34 9.77 14.53 -21.35
CA ARG A 34 10.80 15.48 -21.78
C ARG A 34 12.12 14.76 -22.03
N ILE A 35 12.88 15.24 -23.00
CA ILE A 35 14.25 14.80 -23.26
C ILE A 35 15.15 16.00 -22.98
N LEU A 36 16.06 15.86 -22.01
CA LEU A 36 16.83 16.98 -21.44
C LEU A 36 18.31 16.60 -21.32
N ASN A 37 19.20 17.56 -21.55
CA ASN A 37 20.64 17.39 -21.27
C ASN A 37 21.02 17.90 -19.86
N GLU A 38 20.11 18.63 -19.23
CA GLU A 38 20.27 19.21 -17.89
C GLU A 38 19.92 18.19 -16.80
N THR A 39 20.27 18.49 -15.56
CA THR A 39 20.03 17.64 -14.37
C THR A 39 18.92 18.17 -13.46
N SER A 40 18.09 19.07 -13.98
CA SER A 40 16.93 19.62 -13.28
C SER A 40 15.80 19.94 -14.25
N THR A 41 14.57 19.87 -13.78
CA THR A 41 13.40 20.33 -14.54
C THR A 41 12.21 20.65 -13.64
N ALA A 42 11.17 21.21 -14.23
CA ALA A 42 9.90 21.43 -13.57
C ALA A 42 8.72 21.06 -14.48
N PHE A 43 7.72 20.42 -13.89
CA PHE A 43 6.41 20.20 -14.47
C PHE A 43 5.42 21.18 -13.86
N GLU A 44 4.61 21.80 -14.72
CA GLU A 44 3.66 22.86 -14.37
C GLU A 44 2.22 22.39 -14.64
N ASN A 45 1.23 23.16 -14.20
CA ASN A 45 -0.21 22.90 -14.44
C ASN A 45 -0.69 21.54 -13.93
N LEU A 46 -0.10 21.07 -12.83
CA LEU A 46 -0.45 19.81 -12.19
C LEU A 46 -1.70 19.95 -11.33
N LEU A 47 -2.41 18.84 -11.13
CA LEU A 47 -3.54 18.78 -10.21
C LEU A 47 -3.02 18.81 -8.77
N SER A 48 -3.60 19.66 -7.93
CA SER A 48 -3.27 19.77 -6.48
C SER A 48 -3.56 18.49 -5.73
N GLY A 49 -2.89 18.15 -4.63
CA GLY A 49 -3.18 16.95 -3.83
C GLY A 49 -3.16 15.62 -4.60
N HIS A 50 -2.59 15.59 -5.81
CA HIS A 50 -2.57 14.44 -6.70
C HIS A 50 -1.18 13.81 -6.68
N GLN A 51 -1.14 12.48 -6.70
CA GLN A 51 0.10 11.73 -6.68
C GLN A 51 0.62 11.54 -8.10
N TYR A 52 1.87 11.91 -8.31
CA TYR A 52 2.60 11.72 -9.56
C TYR A 52 3.83 10.87 -9.31
N GLN A 53 4.21 10.07 -10.30
CA GLN A 53 5.48 9.38 -10.32
C GLN A 53 6.37 10.01 -11.39
N ILE A 54 7.53 10.49 -10.98
CA ILE A 54 8.55 11.01 -11.86
C ILE A 54 9.51 9.88 -12.18
N SER A 55 9.84 9.64 -13.44
CA SER A 55 10.96 8.78 -13.82
C SER A 55 12.02 9.58 -14.57
N VAL A 56 13.28 9.26 -14.32
CA VAL A 56 14.44 9.78 -15.04
C VAL A 56 15.20 8.58 -15.57
N ASP A 57 15.20 8.43 -16.88
CA ASP A 57 15.85 7.36 -17.63
C ASP A 57 17.09 7.91 -18.33
N VAL A 58 18.21 7.20 -18.25
CA VAL A 58 19.43 7.48 -19.02
C VAL A 58 19.99 6.21 -19.61
N SER A 59 20.32 6.25 -20.89
CA SER A 59 21.03 5.18 -21.58
C SER A 59 22.53 5.41 -21.45
N THR A 60 23.21 4.55 -20.71
CA THR A 60 24.68 4.52 -20.64
C THR A 60 25.23 3.41 -21.53
N CYS A 61 26.53 3.43 -21.85
CA CYS A 61 27.19 2.45 -22.73
C CYS A 61 27.04 0.98 -22.32
N SER A 62 26.53 0.70 -21.11
CA SER A 62 26.40 -0.67 -20.60
C SER A 62 25.00 -1.05 -20.11
N LYS A 63 24.14 -0.09 -19.71
CA LYS A 63 22.76 -0.35 -19.21
C LYS A 63 21.86 0.89 -19.35
N ASN A 64 20.56 0.65 -19.47
CA ASN A 64 19.54 1.68 -19.22
C ASN A 64 19.32 1.79 -17.71
N VAL A 65 19.61 2.96 -17.14
CA VAL A 65 19.39 3.24 -15.72
C VAL A 65 18.14 4.10 -15.61
N SER A 66 17.18 3.65 -14.82
CA SER A 66 15.95 4.38 -14.53
C SER A 66 15.84 4.61 -13.03
N THR A 67 15.58 5.85 -12.63
CA THR A 67 15.28 6.21 -11.24
C THR A 67 13.88 6.82 -11.22
N SER A 68 13.06 6.47 -10.23
CA SER A 68 11.76 7.09 -10.06
C SER A 68 11.52 7.59 -8.65
N LEU A 69 10.67 8.60 -8.54
CA LEU A 69 10.25 9.20 -7.28
C LEU A 69 8.75 9.47 -7.36
N THR A 70 8.03 9.09 -6.30
CA THR A 70 6.62 9.45 -6.17
C THR A 70 6.49 10.71 -5.33
N VAL A 71 5.76 11.70 -5.86
CA VAL A 71 5.56 13.01 -5.24
C VAL A 71 4.07 13.32 -5.25
N GLN A 72 3.54 13.86 -4.16
CA GLN A 72 2.18 14.39 -4.12
C GLN A 72 2.24 15.92 -4.15
N THR A 73 1.47 16.54 -5.04
CA THR A 73 1.31 18.00 -5.06
C THR A 73 0.61 18.47 -3.78
N ALA A 74 0.92 19.69 -3.32
CA ALA A 74 0.30 20.23 -2.12
C ALA A 74 -1.21 20.48 -2.33
N ALA A 75 -2.01 20.29 -1.29
CA ALA A 75 -3.41 20.68 -1.26
C ALA A 75 -3.92 20.80 0.18
N GLU A 76 -4.94 21.63 0.35
CA GLU A 76 -5.85 21.56 1.47
C GLU A 76 -6.90 20.48 1.20
N ILE A 77 -7.08 19.57 2.15
CA ILE A 77 -7.99 18.44 2.00
C ILE A 77 -9.06 18.49 3.08
N TYR A 78 -10.32 18.51 2.66
CA TYR A 78 -11.48 18.47 3.54
C TYR A 78 -12.25 17.17 3.29
N ILE A 79 -12.72 16.54 4.35
CA ILE A 79 -13.52 15.31 4.30
C ILE A 79 -14.97 15.69 4.55
N GLY A 80 -15.83 15.29 3.63
CA GLY A 80 -17.27 15.47 3.71
C GLY A 80 -17.99 14.14 3.85
N THR A 81 -18.93 14.05 4.77
CA THR A 81 -19.88 12.94 4.87
C THR A 81 -21.28 13.53 4.87
N THR A 82 -22.19 12.98 4.07
CA THR A 82 -23.61 13.35 4.06
C THR A 82 -24.46 12.11 3.85
N ARG A 83 -25.70 12.15 4.35
CA ARG A 83 -26.68 11.07 4.21
C ARG A 83 -27.88 11.60 3.43
N ILE A 84 -28.15 11.00 2.28
CA ILE A 84 -29.26 11.38 1.41
C ILE A 84 -30.45 10.47 1.70
N THR A 85 -31.60 11.04 2.08
CA THR A 85 -32.78 10.32 2.54
C THR A 85 -33.80 10.00 1.45
N ASN A 86 -33.80 10.75 0.35
CA ASN A 86 -34.73 10.58 -0.78
C ASN A 86 -34.17 9.75 -1.95
N GLU A 87 -33.00 9.13 -1.78
CA GLU A 87 -32.38 8.26 -2.78
C GLU A 87 -32.21 6.85 -2.21
N ASP A 88 -32.56 5.85 -3.00
CA ASP A 88 -32.35 4.45 -2.65
C ASP A 88 -30.92 4.02 -2.98
N PHE A 89 -30.34 3.21 -2.10
CA PHE A 89 -28.98 2.72 -2.32
C PHE A 89 -28.96 1.71 -3.48
N ASN A 90 -28.18 2.02 -4.51
CA ASN A 90 -27.89 1.11 -5.61
C ASN A 90 -26.56 0.36 -5.33
N PRO A 91 -26.53 -0.98 -5.30
CA PRO A 91 -25.30 -1.75 -5.11
C PRO A 91 -24.19 -1.43 -6.11
N ALA A 92 -24.54 -1.01 -7.33
CA ALA A 92 -23.58 -0.60 -8.36
C ALA A 92 -22.71 0.61 -7.93
N TYR A 93 -23.15 1.40 -6.93
CA TYR A 93 -22.37 2.49 -6.36
C TYR A 93 -21.08 2.03 -5.64
N GLN A 94 -20.95 0.74 -5.32
CA GLN A 94 -19.71 0.21 -4.75
C GLN A 94 -18.56 0.14 -5.78
N ASN A 95 -18.90 0.08 -7.08
CA ASN A 95 -17.94 0.09 -8.17
C ASN A 95 -17.88 1.50 -8.77
N LYS A 96 -16.78 2.23 -8.55
CA LYS A 96 -16.61 3.60 -9.09
C LYS A 96 -16.57 3.66 -10.62
N SER A 97 -16.30 2.54 -11.27
CA SER A 97 -16.30 2.43 -12.73
C SER A 97 -17.65 1.99 -13.29
N SER A 98 -18.68 1.77 -12.44
CA SER A 98 -20.03 1.50 -12.92
C SER A 98 -20.65 2.76 -13.50
N ARG A 99 -21.56 2.56 -14.45
CA ARG A 99 -22.31 3.66 -15.06
C ARG A 99 -23.17 4.37 -14.01
N GLU A 100 -23.79 3.60 -13.12
CA GLU A 100 -24.65 4.10 -12.05
C GLU A 100 -23.88 4.98 -11.07
N PHE A 101 -22.65 4.59 -10.69
CA PHE A 101 -21.78 5.44 -9.86
C PHE A 101 -21.40 6.72 -10.60
N MET A 102 -20.97 6.64 -11.85
CA MET A 102 -20.58 7.83 -12.63
C MET A 102 -21.76 8.79 -12.84
N GLU A 103 -22.96 8.26 -13.10
CA GLU A 103 -24.20 9.06 -13.22
C GLU A 103 -24.53 9.75 -11.89
N PHE A 104 -24.48 9.02 -10.77
CA PHE A 104 -24.69 9.59 -9.44
C PHE A 104 -23.63 10.63 -9.09
N GLU A 105 -22.35 10.34 -9.35
CA GLU A 105 -21.23 11.25 -9.07
C GLU A 105 -21.39 12.57 -9.83
N ASN A 106 -21.72 12.49 -11.13
CA ASN A 106 -21.99 13.67 -11.93
C ASN A 106 -23.19 14.46 -11.40
N LYS A 107 -24.30 13.77 -11.06
CA LYS A 107 -25.49 14.41 -10.48
C LYS A 107 -25.18 15.12 -9.15
N PHE A 108 -24.48 14.44 -8.25
CA PHE A 108 -24.09 14.94 -6.93
C PHE A 108 -23.16 16.16 -7.02
N ILE A 109 -22.10 16.06 -7.82
CA ILE A 109 -21.13 17.15 -7.99
C ILE A 109 -21.79 18.35 -8.65
N MET A 110 -22.60 18.15 -9.69
CA MET A 110 -23.29 19.23 -10.39
C MET A 110 -24.25 19.98 -9.45
N GLU A 111 -25.03 19.24 -8.67
CA GLU A 111 -26.03 19.82 -7.78
C GLU A 111 -25.40 20.63 -6.64
N ILE A 112 -24.35 20.11 -6.00
CA ILE A 112 -23.62 20.86 -4.98
C ILE A 112 -22.97 22.09 -5.60
N THR A 113 -22.31 21.94 -6.75
CA THR A 113 -21.60 23.05 -7.41
C THR A 113 -22.55 24.21 -7.72
N LYS A 114 -23.79 23.91 -8.11
CA LYS A 114 -24.83 24.92 -8.38
C LYS A 114 -25.18 25.78 -7.17
N HIS A 115 -25.13 25.22 -5.97
CA HIS A 115 -25.52 25.90 -4.72
C HIS A 115 -24.33 26.47 -3.94
N LEU A 116 -23.09 26.26 -4.40
CA LEU A 116 -21.92 26.87 -3.77
C LEU A 116 -21.92 28.40 -3.96
N PRO A 117 -21.32 29.18 -3.05
CA PRO A 117 -21.07 30.60 -3.26
C PRO A 117 -20.22 30.88 -4.50
N GLN A 118 -20.46 32.01 -5.19
CA GLN A 118 -19.79 32.37 -6.44
C GLN A 118 -18.26 32.22 -6.36
N LYS A 119 -17.65 32.71 -5.27
CA LYS A 119 -16.20 32.63 -5.04
C LYS A 119 -15.67 31.18 -5.10
N ILE A 120 -16.42 30.21 -4.57
CA ILE A 120 -16.03 28.80 -4.56
C ILE A 120 -16.35 28.13 -5.90
N GLN A 121 -17.43 28.53 -6.57
CA GLN A 121 -17.73 28.08 -7.94
C GLN A 121 -16.62 28.48 -8.92
N GLU A 122 -16.08 29.69 -8.81
CA GLU A 122 -14.96 30.16 -9.63
C GLU A 122 -13.71 29.29 -9.44
N LEU A 123 -13.42 28.87 -8.20
CA LEU A 123 -12.32 27.93 -7.91
C LEU A 123 -12.57 26.54 -8.52
N LYS A 124 -13.80 26.04 -8.47
CA LYS A 124 -14.19 24.77 -9.08
C LYS A 124 -14.07 24.81 -10.61
N ASN A 125 -14.46 25.91 -11.23
CA ASN A 125 -14.39 26.12 -12.68
C ASN A 125 -12.94 26.31 -13.15
N GLY A 126 -12.13 27.00 -12.35
CA GLY A 126 -10.70 27.20 -12.60
C GLY A 126 -9.80 26.04 -12.16
N THR A 127 -10.34 24.84 -11.92
CA THR A 127 -9.65 23.60 -11.49
C THR A 127 -8.82 23.67 -10.20
N LYS A 128 -8.95 24.76 -9.44
CA LYS A 128 -8.31 24.98 -8.13
C LYS A 128 -9.04 24.30 -6.97
N LEU A 129 -10.29 23.89 -7.19
CA LEU A 129 -11.06 23.07 -6.29
C LEU A 129 -11.59 21.85 -7.04
N ARG A 130 -11.47 20.66 -6.45
CA ARG A 130 -12.17 19.46 -6.93
C ARG A 130 -12.93 18.78 -5.81
N ILE A 131 -13.99 18.08 -6.21
CA ILE A 131 -14.79 17.23 -5.35
C ILE A 131 -14.62 15.82 -5.89
N VAL A 132 -14.25 14.89 -5.02
CA VAL A 132 -14.03 13.47 -5.37
C VAL A 132 -14.89 12.63 -4.46
N ILE A 133 -15.73 11.76 -5.03
CA ILE A 133 -16.51 10.82 -4.22
C ILE A 133 -15.63 9.63 -3.87
N ASN A 134 -15.40 9.44 -2.57
CA ASN A 134 -14.58 8.36 -2.05
C ASN A 134 -15.36 7.05 -1.97
N SER A 135 -16.59 7.07 -1.49
CA SER A 135 -17.46 5.89 -1.43
C SER A 135 -18.90 6.29 -1.22
N ILE A 136 -19.83 5.45 -1.67
CA ILE A 136 -21.26 5.55 -1.37
C ILE A 136 -21.67 4.27 -0.65
N LYS A 137 -22.37 4.38 0.48
CA LYS A 137 -22.72 3.25 1.36
C LYS A 137 -24.22 3.15 1.61
N GLU A 138 -24.64 1.93 1.94
CA GLU A 138 -26.01 1.60 2.34
C GLU A 138 -26.39 2.29 3.67
N GLY A 139 -27.68 2.59 3.83
CA GLY A 139 -28.23 3.30 5.00
C GLY A 139 -28.80 4.68 4.67
N SER A 140 -29.61 4.78 3.60
CA SER A 140 -30.00 6.03 2.93
C SER A 140 -28.78 6.76 2.36
N VAL A 141 -28.32 6.27 1.20
CA VAL A 141 -27.16 6.74 0.40
C VAL A 141 -26.21 7.66 1.17
N ILE A 142 -25.25 7.06 1.88
CA ILE A 142 -24.22 7.79 2.63
C ILE A 142 -23.06 8.07 1.69
N VAL A 143 -22.85 9.34 1.35
CA VAL A 143 -21.78 9.79 0.46
C VAL A 143 -20.61 10.28 1.29
N LEU A 144 -19.48 9.59 1.17
CA LEU A 144 -18.18 10.06 1.65
C LEU A 144 -17.45 10.70 0.48
N PHE A 145 -17.13 11.98 0.58
CA PHE A 145 -16.44 12.75 -0.45
C PHE A 145 -15.28 13.54 0.13
N VAL A 146 -14.37 13.93 -0.74
CA VAL A 146 -13.21 14.74 -0.40
C VAL A 146 -13.20 15.98 -1.27
N ILE A 147 -13.04 17.13 -0.63
CA ILE A 147 -12.80 18.41 -1.30
C ILE A 147 -11.29 18.62 -1.29
N VAL A 148 -10.71 18.81 -2.46
CA VAL A 148 -9.29 19.13 -2.59
C VAL A 148 -9.17 20.53 -3.14
N LEU A 149 -8.60 21.41 -2.33
CA LEU A 149 -8.42 22.83 -2.59
C LEU A 149 -6.92 23.13 -2.75
N ASP A 150 -6.59 23.96 -3.72
CA ASP A 150 -5.23 24.47 -3.91
C ASP A 150 -4.79 25.32 -2.69
N VAL A 151 -3.57 25.06 -2.18
CA VAL A 151 -3.01 25.74 -0.97
C VAL A 151 -2.78 27.24 -1.16
N GLU A 152 -2.80 27.75 -2.39
CA GLU A 152 -2.56 29.17 -2.69
C GLU A 152 -3.85 30.01 -2.64
N GLN A 153 -4.95 29.45 -2.13
CA GLN A 153 -6.24 30.15 -2.04
C GLN A 153 -6.49 30.72 -0.64
N ASN A 154 -6.92 31.98 -0.58
CA ASN A 154 -7.28 32.65 0.67
C ASN A 154 -8.73 32.33 1.07
N ILE A 155 -9.02 31.05 1.31
CA ILE A 155 -10.31 30.56 1.80
C ILE A 155 -10.12 29.99 3.21
N THR A 156 -10.96 30.39 4.15
CA THR A 156 -10.89 29.85 5.51
C THR A 156 -11.56 28.47 5.60
N LYS A 157 -11.16 27.67 6.59
CA LYS A 157 -11.82 26.38 6.87
C LYS A 157 -13.32 26.50 7.02
N THR A 158 -13.76 27.49 7.80
CA THR A 158 -15.17 27.73 8.09
C THR A 158 -15.92 28.11 6.81
N GLU A 159 -15.32 28.93 5.96
CA GLU A 159 -15.92 29.29 4.66
C GLU A 159 -16.14 28.07 3.75
N ILE A 160 -15.19 27.11 3.72
CA ILE A 160 -15.40 25.83 2.99
C ILE A 160 -16.47 24.97 3.67
N SER A 161 -16.37 24.74 4.97
CA SER A 161 -17.29 23.88 5.72
C SER A 161 -18.73 24.37 5.62
N ASP A 162 -18.96 25.67 5.83
CA ASP A 162 -20.29 26.27 5.77
C ASP A 162 -20.84 26.23 4.34
N ALA A 163 -20.05 26.64 3.35
CA ALA A 163 -20.48 26.66 1.95
C ALA A 163 -20.91 25.27 1.45
N PHE A 164 -20.15 24.22 1.77
CA PHE A 164 -20.51 22.86 1.35
C PHE A 164 -21.67 22.29 2.15
N THR A 165 -21.78 22.62 3.44
CA THR A 165 -22.92 22.19 4.27
C THR A 165 -24.22 22.83 3.80
N GLU A 166 -24.19 24.10 3.42
CA GLU A 166 -25.34 24.81 2.85
C GLU A 166 -25.65 24.32 1.43
N ALA A 167 -24.65 24.13 0.57
CA ALA A 167 -24.86 23.64 -0.79
C ALA A 167 -25.41 22.21 -0.86
N LEU A 168 -25.20 21.41 0.19
CA LEU A 168 -25.79 20.08 0.33
C LEU A 168 -27.29 20.13 0.68
N ASN A 169 -27.79 21.24 1.23
CA ASN A 169 -29.21 21.46 1.50
C ASN A 169 -29.94 21.90 0.22
N SER A 170 -30.00 20.99 -0.76
CA SER A 170 -30.57 21.25 -2.08
C SER A 170 -31.99 20.70 -2.20
N THR A 171 -32.73 21.12 -3.22
CA THR A 171 -34.08 20.59 -3.50
C THR A 171 -34.06 19.24 -4.22
N VAL A 172 -32.91 18.83 -4.75
CA VAL A 172 -32.74 17.55 -5.47
C VAL A 172 -32.35 16.43 -4.51
N PHE A 173 -31.52 16.72 -3.50
CA PHE A 173 -31.12 15.76 -2.48
C PHE A 173 -31.67 16.18 -1.12
N GLU A 174 -32.60 15.40 -0.58
CA GLU A 174 -33.02 15.55 0.81
C GLU A 174 -31.91 14.98 1.69
N VAL A 175 -31.24 15.84 2.46
CA VAL A 175 -30.09 15.45 3.28
C VAL A 175 -30.43 15.49 4.77
N ASP A 176 -29.95 14.49 5.51
CA ASP A 176 -29.97 14.52 6.97
C ASP A 176 -28.86 15.44 7.47
N LEU A 177 -29.15 16.74 7.58
CA LEU A 177 -28.20 17.78 8.00
C LEU A 177 -27.52 17.48 9.36
N LYS A 178 -28.15 16.69 10.24
CA LYS A 178 -27.55 16.30 11.52
C LYS A 178 -26.41 15.29 11.35
N LYS A 179 -26.38 14.58 10.23
CA LYS A 179 -25.34 13.61 9.84
C LYS A 179 -24.43 14.15 8.73
N THR A 180 -24.63 15.40 8.31
CA THR A 180 -23.76 16.08 7.36
C THR A 180 -22.61 16.75 8.10
N VAL A 181 -21.39 16.40 7.74
CA VAL A 181 -20.16 16.96 8.31
C VAL A 181 -19.18 17.26 7.20
N VAL A 182 -18.60 18.46 7.20
CA VAL A 182 -17.47 18.84 6.35
C VAL A 182 -16.37 19.40 7.23
N GLU A 183 -15.24 18.70 7.32
CA GLU A 183 -14.14 19.07 8.21
C GLU A 183 -12.78 18.98 7.51
N ALA A 184 -11.82 19.76 8.01
CA ALA A 184 -10.44 19.69 7.53
C ALA A 184 -9.79 18.35 7.92
N ARG A 185 -9.17 17.68 6.96
CA ARG A 185 -8.44 16.43 7.21
C ARG A 185 -7.24 16.69 8.11
N ASN A 186 -7.05 15.86 9.13
CA ASN A 186 -5.83 15.88 9.92
C ASN A 186 -4.67 15.29 9.12
N SER A 187 -3.89 16.15 8.48
CA SER A 187 -2.75 15.74 7.64
C SER A 187 -1.57 15.15 8.43
N CYS A 188 -1.53 15.31 9.76
CA CYS A 188 -0.50 14.69 10.61
C CYS A 188 -0.80 13.26 11.03
N GLN A 189 -1.93 12.68 10.61
CA GLN A 189 -2.16 11.24 10.82
C GLN A 189 -1.08 10.41 10.09
N PRO A 190 -0.61 9.30 10.69
CA PRO A 190 0.38 8.43 10.07
C PRO A 190 -0.01 8.02 8.65
N GLY A 191 0.91 8.19 7.70
CA GLY A 191 0.69 7.86 6.28
C GLY A 191 -0.05 8.91 5.46
N LEU A 192 -0.41 10.07 6.04
CA LEU A 192 -0.99 11.21 5.33
C LEU A 192 -0.03 12.39 5.14
N ASN A 193 1.17 12.29 5.72
CA ASN A 193 2.27 13.23 5.58
C ASN A 193 3.55 12.51 5.16
N ASP A 194 4.49 13.28 4.63
CA ASP A 194 5.82 12.85 4.22
C ASP A 194 6.91 13.35 5.18
N CYS A 195 6.59 13.73 6.42
CA CYS A 195 7.60 14.12 7.42
C CYS A 195 8.65 13.02 7.60
N ASP A 196 9.91 13.42 7.82
CA ASP A 196 10.96 12.48 8.24
C ASP A 196 10.54 11.81 9.56
N GLN A 197 10.91 10.55 9.77
CA GLN A 197 10.67 9.84 11.03
C GLN A 197 11.27 10.58 12.25
N ASN A 198 12.32 11.37 12.03
CA ASN A 198 12.96 12.22 13.02
C ASN A 198 12.46 13.67 12.99
N ALA A 199 11.29 13.94 12.40
CA ALA A 199 10.62 15.22 12.42
C ALA A 199 9.28 15.16 13.15
N ALA A 200 8.92 16.27 13.78
CA ALA A 200 7.59 16.50 14.31
C ALA A 200 6.67 17.07 13.22
N CYS A 201 5.47 16.51 13.10
CA CYS A 201 4.40 17.04 12.26
C CYS A 201 3.54 18.02 13.07
N THR A 202 3.28 19.21 12.53
CA THR A 202 2.34 20.18 13.10
C THR A 202 1.19 20.39 12.13
N ALA A 203 -0.04 20.14 12.60
CA ALA A 203 -1.23 20.34 11.77
C ALA A 203 -1.50 21.83 11.60
N GLU A 204 -1.54 22.29 10.35
CA GLU A 204 -1.74 23.69 9.99
C GLU A 204 -2.98 23.77 9.11
N GLY A 205 -4.12 23.87 9.76
CA GLY A 205 -5.34 23.99 9.02
C GLY A 205 -5.78 22.63 8.44
N ALA A 206 -5.95 22.56 7.12
CA ALA A 206 -6.10 21.32 6.35
C ALA A 206 -4.75 20.81 5.79
N THR A 207 -3.65 21.51 6.12
CA THR A 207 -2.28 21.20 5.72
C THR A 207 -1.44 20.83 6.95
N TYR A 208 -0.12 20.74 6.77
CA TYR A 208 0.82 20.40 7.82
C TYR A 208 2.23 20.94 7.51
N SER A 209 2.99 21.22 8.56
CA SER A 209 4.41 21.48 8.49
C SER A 209 5.19 20.37 9.20
N CYS A 210 6.42 20.13 8.75
CA CYS A 210 7.34 19.21 9.41
C CYS A 210 8.55 19.99 9.91
N ARG A 211 9.05 19.60 11.08
CA ARG A 211 10.25 20.21 11.68
C ARG A 211 11.11 19.12 12.28
N CYS A 212 12.39 19.06 11.92
CA CYS A 212 13.32 18.11 12.53
C CYS A 212 13.32 18.23 14.06
N ASN A 213 13.34 17.08 14.72
CA ASN A 213 13.42 16.98 16.17
C ASN A 213 14.78 17.52 16.66
N GLN A 214 14.85 17.87 17.95
CA GLN A 214 16.10 18.33 18.55
C GLN A 214 17.21 17.29 18.36
N GLY A 215 18.41 17.76 17.99
CA GLY A 215 19.56 16.90 17.68
C GLY A 215 19.65 16.43 16.23
N PHE A 216 18.68 16.79 15.38
CA PHE A 216 18.70 16.51 13.94
C PHE A 216 18.77 17.82 13.14
N THR A 217 19.63 17.83 12.13
CA THR A 217 19.82 18.93 11.19
C THR A 217 19.03 18.67 9.92
N ASP A 218 18.25 19.68 9.50
CA ASP A 218 17.47 19.65 8.27
C ASP A 218 18.39 19.76 7.04
N LYS A 219 18.36 18.75 6.16
CA LYS A 219 19.07 18.74 4.87
C LYS A 219 18.15 19.03 3.68
N SER A 220 16.91 19.44 3.96
CA SER A 220 15.84 19.74 3.01
C SER A 220 15.31 21.17 3.18
N PRO A 221 16.14 22.22 3.05
CA PRO A 221 15.73 23.60 3.36
C PRO A 221 14.56 24.14 2.51
N GLN A 222 14.34 23.57 1.31
CA GLN A 222 13.21 23.95 0.44
C GLN A 222 11.89 23.24 0.81
N VAL A 223 11.97 22.12 1.53
CA VAL A 223 10.84 21.35 2.05
C VAL A 223 11.19 20.89 3.47
N PRO A 224 11.10 21.78 4.47
CA PRO A 224 11.66 21.52 5.79
C PRO A 224 11.13 20.25 6.46
N GLY A 225 11.97 19.62 7.29
CA GLY A 225 11.63 18.45 8.09
C GLY A 225 11.37 17.16 7.31
N ARG A 226 11.79 17.09 6.03
CA ARG A 226 11.65 15.91 5.16
C ARG A 226 12.92 15.07 5.07
N VAL A 227 14.05 15.66 5.41
CA VAL A 227 15.34 14.98 5.52
C VAL A 227 16.04 15.48 6.79
N CYS A 228 15.93 14.70 7.87
CA CYS A 228 16.50 15.03 9.17
C CYS A 228 17.69 14.11 9.47
N GLN A 229 18.89 14.70 9.54
CA GLN A 229 20.12 13.95 9.77
C GLN A 229 20.72 14.29 11.12
N GLN A 230 21.04 13.27 11.92
CA GLN A 230 21.76 13.46 13.17
C GLN A 230 23.22 13.81 12.88
N ASP A 231 23.65 15.00 13.31
CA ASP A 231 25.07 15.33 13.30
C ASP A 231 25.73 14.60 14.48
N LEU A 232 26.48 13.53 14.19
CA LEU A 232 27.33 12.89 15.18
C LEU A 232 28.38 13.92 15.66
N PRO A 233 28.63 14.07 16.97
CA PRO A 233 29.75 14.87 17.43
C PRO A 233 31.03 14.27 16.84
N SER A 234 31.71 15.04 15.99
CA SER A 234 33.02 14.72 15.47
C SER A 234 33.90 14.28 16.63
N GLN A 235 34.36 13.04 16.63
CA GLN A 235 35.43 12.63 17.52
C GLN A 235 36.60 13.58 17.25
N GLN A 236 36.88 14.46 18.21
CA GLN A 236 38.14 15.20 18.25
C GLN A 236 39.24 14.15 18.37
N THR A 237 39.88 13.83 17.25
CA THR A 237 41.18 13.17 17.25
C THR A 237 42.18 14.15 17.85
N THR A 238 42.50 13.96 19.12
CA THR A 238 43.66 14.58 19.75
C THR A 238 44.94 14.01 19.09
N PRO A 239 45.92 14.84 18.71
CA PRO A 239 47.18 14.35 18.16
C PRO A 239 48.02 13.72 19.28
N VAL A 240 48.40 12.46 19.13
CA VAL A 240 49.43 11.81 19.96
C VAL A 240 50.81 12.14 19.37
N PRO A 241 51.83 12.53 20.17
CA PRO A 241 53.17 12.86 19.67
C PRO A 241 53.95 11.61 19.19
N PRO A 242 54.92 11.78 18.26
CA PRO A 242 55.73 10.68 17.76
C PRO A 242 56.92 10.39 18.70
N ASP A 243 56.94 9.19 19.29
CA ASP A 243 58.16 8.65 19.88
C ASP A 243 59.00 7.92 18.81
N ALA A 244 60.25 8.36 18.73
CA ALA A 244 61.30 7.83 17.88
C ALA A 244 61.99 6.61 18.52
N ASN A 245 62.73 5.88 17.67
CA ASN A 245 63.53 4.68 17.89
C ASN A 245 62.74 3.36 17.78
N THR A 246 63.04 2.46 16.83
CA THR A 246 64.40 1.93 16.62
C THR A 246 64.53 1.30 15.24
N THR A 247 65.65 1.61 14.62
CA THR A 247 66.24 1.10 13.39
C THR A 247 66.35 -0.43 13.35
N LYS A 248 65.98 -1.03 12.22
CA LYS A 248 66.78 -2.11 11.63
C LYS A 248 66.64 -2.15 10.10
N THR A 249 67.71 -1.68 9.47
CA THR A 249 67.95 -1.68 8.03
C THR A 249 68.58 -3.02 7.64
N THR A 250 67.98 -3.71 6.67
CA THR A 250 68.69 -4.63 5.77
C THR A 250 68.17 -4.34 4.37
N GLY A 251 68.96 -3.61 3.59
CA GLY A 251 68.60 -3.20 2.24
C GLY A 251 68.88 -4.28 1.21
N PHE A 252 68.20 -4.21 0.07
CA PHE A 252 68.75 -4.55 -1.24
C PHE A 252 67.99 -3.76 -2.33
N THR A 253 68.77 -2.95 -3.06
CA THR A 253 68.77 -2.64 -4.50
C THR A 253 67.45 -2.52 -5.27
N GLY A 254 67.31 -1.41 -5.97
CA GLY A 254 66.14 -1.06 -6.76
C GLY A 254 65.92 -1.88 -8.03
N SER A 255 64.67 -1.83 -8.48
CA SER A 255 64.26 -1.90 -9.87
C SER A 255 62.84 -1.35 -9.97
N THR A 256 62.66 -0.31 -10.77
CA THR A 256 61.35 0.14 -11.26
C THR A 256 60.67 -1.01 -12.00
N SER A 257 59.53 -1.45 -11.49
CA SER A 257 58.60 -2.29 -12.24
C SER A 257 57.18 -2.03 -11.75
N ASN A 258 56.34 -1.60 -12.68
CA ASN A 258 54.92 -1.36 -12.50
C ASN A 258 54.25 -2.60 -11.92
N SER A 259 53.92 -2.58 -10.63
CA SER A 259 52.98 -3.53 -10.04
C SER A 259 51.58 -2.93 -10.15
N VAL A 260 50.82 -3.48 -11.10
CA VAL A 260 49.37 -3.39 -11.10
C VAL A 260 48.90 -3.96 -9.76
N PHE A 261 48.44 -3.10 -8.85
CA PHE A 261 47.68 -3.54 -7.70
C PHE A 261 46.32 -4.02 -8.20
N THR A 262 46.20 -5.31 -8.48
CA THR A 262 44.90 -5.96 -8.59
C THR A 262 44.35 -6.07 -7.17
N THR A 263 43.68 -5.02 -6.69
CA THR A 263 42.77 -5.16 -5.55
C THR A 263 41.59 -5.99 -6.03
N THR A 264 41.68 -7.31 -5.89
CA THR A 264 40.50 -8.16 -5.82
C THR A 264 39.75 -7.75 -4.55
N PHE A 265 38.83 -6.80 -4.70
CA PHE A 265 37.73 -6.65 -3.75
C PHE A 265 36.94 -7.95 -3.82
N THR A 266 37.26 -8.89 -2.93
CA THR A 266 36.27 -9.90 -2.57
C THR A 266 35.13 -9.14 -1.93
N SER A 267 34.06 -8.91 -2.70
CA SER A 267 32.82 -8.38 -2.14
C SER A 267 32.43 -9.30 -1.00
N ALA A 268 32.31 -8.75 0.20
CA ALA A 268 31.75 -9.50 1.32
C ALA A 268 30.41 -10.11 0.84
N PRO A 269 30.15 -11.41 1.08
CA PRO A 269 28.88 -12.01 0.69
C PRO A 269 27.76 -11.21 1.34
N CYS A 270 26.82 -10.74 0.52
CA CYS A 270 25.72 -9.91 0.98
C CYS A 270 24.95 -10.63 2.09
N MET A 271 24.74 -9.95 3.23
CA MET A 271 23.91 -10.50 4.29
C MET A 271 22.50 -10.78 3.74
N PRO A 272 21.93 -11.96 4.04
CA PRO A 272 20.60 -12.31 3.56
C PRO A 272 19.55 -11.37 4.15
N VAL A 273 18.68 -10.86 3.28
CA VAL A 273 17.52 -10.05 3.70
C VAL A 273 16.42 -11.00 4.12
N SER A 274 15.84 -10.77 5.30
CA SER A 274 14.68 -11.51 5.80
C SER A 274 13.47 -10.61 5.67
N VAL A 275 12.46 -11.05 4.93
CA VAL A 275 11.22 -10.28 4.70
C VAL A 275 10.15 -10.80 5.65
N GLU A 276 9.51 -9.87 6.35
CA GLU A 276 8.42 -10.14 7.29
C GLU A 276 7.16 -9.38 6.87
N VAL A 277 6.02 -10.06 6.92
CA VAL A 277 4.71 -9.45 6.69
C VAL A 277 4.21 -8.91 8.02
N GLN A 278 3.82 -7.64 8.05
CA GLN A 278 3.41 -6.95 9.26
C GLN A 278 1.89 -6.89 9.40
N ASN A 279 1.20 -6.60 8.31
CA ASN A 279 -0.27 -6.51 8.27
C ASN A 279 -0.79 -6.75 6.85
N VAL A 280 -1.97 -7.33 6.75
CA VAL A 280 -2.64 -7.63 5.48
C VAL A 280 -4.11 -7.28 5.59
N THR A 281 -4.61 -6.47 4.66
CA THR A 281 -6.03 -6.15 4.49
C THR A 281 -6.52 -6.63 3.12
N ALA A 282 -7.77 -6.32 2.76
CA ALA A 282 -8.33 -6.69 1.47
C ALA A 282 -7.62 -5.99 0.29
N GLU A 283 -7.09 -4.79 0.51
CA GLU A 283 -6.51 -3.97 -0.56
C GLU A 283 -5.08 -3.50 -0.27
N GLU A 284 -4.52 -3.86 0.90
CA GLU A 284 -3.20 -3.41 1.31
C GLU A 284 -2.35 -4.53 1.94
N ILE A 285 -1.05 -4.53 1.64
CA ILE A 285 -0.05 -5.42 2.27
C ILE A 285 1.09 -4.57 2.82
N HIS A 286 1.40 -4.76 4.11
CA HIS A 286 2.48 -4.09 4.82
C HIS A 286 3.60 -5.10 5.07
N ILE A 287 4.81 -4.76 4.64
CA ILE A 287 6.00 -5.59 4.85
C ILE A 287 7.13 -4.79 5.50
N SER A 288 8.03 -5.52 6.15
CA SER A 288 9.32 -5.04 6.63
C SER A 288 10.40 -6.03 6.29
N TRP A 289 11.66 -5.61 6.34
CA TRP A 289 12.78 -6.53 6.14
C TRP A 289 14.02 -6.14 6.93
N THR A 290 14.92 -7.10 7.13
CA THR A 290 16.18 -6.87 7.84
C THR A 290 17.13 -6.01 7.02
N SER A 291 17.80 -5.08 7.69
CA SER A 291 18.76 -4.18 7.03
C SER A 291 20.07 -4.92 6.77
N GLY A 292 20.50 -5.00 5.50
CA GLY A 292 21.75 -5.64 5.11
C GLY A 292 23.00 -4.82 5.46
N SER A 293 22.92 -3.48 5.37
CA SER A 293 23.94 -2.52 5.85
C SER A 293 23.41 -1.08 5.87
N LYS A 294 24.08 -0.16 6.60
CA LYS A 294 23.69 1.26 6.64
C LYS A 294 23.76 1.88 5.23
N GLY A 295 22.61 2.34 4.73
CA GLY A 295 22.52 3.04 3.44
C GLY A 295 22.33 2.14 2.21
N SER A 296 22.09 0.83 2.40
CA SER A 296 21.72 -0.07 1.32
C SER A 296 20.42 0.36 0.64
N LEU A 297 20.38 0.23 -0.69
CA LEU A 297 19.16 0.32 -1.48
C LEU A 297 18.56 -1.08 -1.61
N TYR A 298 17.23 -1.15 -1.55
CA TYR A 298 16.45 -2.37 -1.70
C TYR A 298 15.53 -2.24 -2.90
N ASN A 299 15.63 -3.17 -3.83
CA ASN A 299 14.69 -3.37 -4.92
C ASN A 299 13.55 -4.25 -4.42
N ILE A 300 12.34 -3.71 -4.36
CA ILE A 300 11.13 -4.47 -4.05
C ILE A 300 10.31 -4.64 -5.31
N SER A 301 9.90 -5.87 -5.60
CA SER A 301 8.97 -6.20 -6.68
C SER A 301 7.75 -6.91 -6.12
N VAL A 302 6.57 -6.45 -6.52
CA VAL A 302 5.29 -7.13 -6.29
C VAL A 302 4.85 -7.76 -7.59
N ARG A 303 4.62 -9.06 -7.55
CA ARG A 303 4.21 -9.86 -8.69
C ARG A 303 2.82 -10.45 -8.46
N ASP A 304 2.02 -10.35 -9.50
CA ASP A 304 0.76 -11.04 -9.67
C ASP A 304 0.99 -12.18 -10.68
N GLY A 305 1.13 -13.41 -10.16
CA GLY A 305 1.57 -14.56 -10.96
C GLY A 305 2.90 -14.31 -11.68
N ARG A 306 2.85 -14.20 -13.01
CA ARG A 306 4.03 -13.90 -13.85
C ARG A 306 4.23 -12.40 -14.15
N GLN A 307 3.26 -11.56 -13.82
CA GLN A 307 3.29 -10.14 -14.13
C GLN A 307 3.86 -9.35 -12.96
N GLU A 308 4.87 -8.53 -13.21
CA GLU A 308 5.39 -7.57 -12.23
C GLU A 308 4.52 -6.31 -12.27
N ILE A 309 3.72 -6.11 -11.22
CA ILE A 309 2.71 -5.03 -11.17
C ILE A 309 3.23 -3.78 -10.44
N ASN A 310 4.25 -3.94 -9.61
CA ASN A 310 4.91 -2.83 -8.93
C ASN A 310 6.39 -3.18 -8.74
N LYS A 311 7.28 -2.23 -9.05
CA LYS A 311 8.70 -2.32 -8.74
C LYS A 311 9.16 -0.98 -8.18
N THR A 312 9.73 -1.00 -7.00
CA THR A 312 10.20 0.20 -6.28
C THR A 312 11.61 -0.04 -5.77
N THR A 313 12.42 1.02 -5.71
CA THR A 313 13.72 0.98 -5.03
C THR A 313 13.68 1.95 -3.86
N THR A 314 14.09 1.53 -2.67
CA THR A 314 14.03 2.38 -1.46
C THR A 314 15.23 2.14 -0.54
N LYS A 315 15.53 3.12 0.31
CA LYS A 315 16.47 2.99 1.43
C LYS A 315 15.78 2.54 2.72
N GLU A 316 14.46 2.64 2.75
CA GLU A 316 13.64 2.21 3.87
C GLU A 316 13.71 0.69 4.03
N THR A 317 13.34 0.21 5.22
CA THR A 317 13.26 -1.23 5.52
C THR A 317 11.81 -1.69 5.70
N LYS A 318 10.86 -0.89 5.19
CA LYS A 318 9.41 -1.13 5.24
C LYS A 318 8.75 -0.61 3.97
N ALA A 319 7.67 -1.26 3.56
CA ALA A 319 6.85 -0.82 2.44
C ALA A 319 5.38 -1.16 2.66
N VAL A 320 4.51 -0.35 2.04
CA VAL A 320 3.06 -0.58 2.01
C VAL A 320 2.61 -0.59 0.55
N PHE A 321 1.98 -1.68 0.14
CA PHE A 321 1.36 -1.83 -1.17
C PHE A 321 -0.13 -1.64 -1.01
N LYS A 322 -0.74 -0.80 -1.85
CA LYS A 322 -2.17 -0.42 -1.78
C LYS A 322 -2.87 -0.70 -3.09
N HIS A 323 -4.21 -0.70 -3.05
CA HIS A 323 -5.08 -0.96 -4.20
C HIS A 323 -4.88 -2.35 -4.80
N LEU A 324 -4.62 -3.34 -3.94
CA LEU A 324 -4.52 -4.74 -4.31
C LEU A 324 -5.91 -5.36 -4.44
N LEU A 325 -6.00 -6.46 -5.19
CA LEU A 325 -7.24 -7.20 -5.34
C LEU A 325 -7.50 -8.01 -4.06
N PRO A 326 -8.74 -8.04 -3.54
CA PRO A 326 -9.08 -8.87 -2.39
C PRO A 326 -9.02 -10.37 -2.65
N GLY A 327 -8.57 -11.11 -1.64
CA GLY A 327 -8.40 -12.57 -1.69
C GLY A 327 -7.39 -13.07 -2.73
N HIS A 328 -6.55 -12.18 -3.27
CA HIS A 328 -5.62 -12.44 -4.36
C HIS A 328 -4.21 -12.70 -3.84
N VAL A 329 -3.46 -13.57 -4.52
CA VAL A 329 -2.10 -13.95 -4.12
C VAL A 329 -1.07 -13.07 -4.80
N TYR A 330 -0.19 -12.47 -3.99
CA TYR A 330 0.94 -11.70 -4.47
C TYR A 330 2.26 -12.31 -4.00
N ASN A 331 3.23 -12.35 -4.90
CA ASN A 331 4.62 -12.67 -4.55
C ASN A 331 5.38 -11.35 -4.43
N ILE A 332 5.84 -11.05 -3.22
CA ILE A 332 6.59 -9.84 -2.92
C ILE A 332 8.02 -10.22 -2.64
N SER A 333 8.94 -9.62 -3.38
CA SER A 333 10.33 -10.01 -3.34
C SER A 333 11.25 -8.80 -3.15
N VAL A 334 12.17 -8.92 -2.19
CA VAL A 334 13.09 -7.85 -1.77
C VAL A 334 14.52 -8.29 -2.02
N ALA A 335 15.26 -7.49 -2.79
CA ALA A 335 16.66 -7.72 -3.11
C ALA A 335 17.48 -6.48 -2.72
N VAL A 336 18.70 -6.67 -2.21
CA VAL A 336 19.63 -5.56 -2.02
C VAL A 336 20.22 -5.16 -3.37
N SER A 337 20.09 -3.90 -3.76
CA SER A 337 20.46 -3.42 -5.11
C SER A 337 21.95 -3.56 -5.43
N SER A 338 22.82 -3.57 -4.42
CA SER A 338 24.27 -3.76 -4.57
C SER A 338 24.70 -5.22 -4.74
N CYS A 339 23.76 -6.16 -4.68
CA CYS A 339 24.02 -7.60 -4.72
C CYS A 339 23.59 -8.17 -6.08
N ALA A 340 24.22 -9.27 -6.49
CA ALA A 340 23.88 -9.97 -7.73
C ALA A 340 22.40 -10.42 -7.74
N GLU A 341 21.80 -10.50 -8.93
CA GLU A 341 20.34 -10.67 -9.17
C GLU A 341 19.68 -11.88 -8.48
N ASN A 342 20.45 -12.84 -7.98
CA ASN A 342 19.94 -14.09 -7.39
C ASN A 342 19.77 -14.06 -5.86
N ASN A 343 20.12 -12.97 -5.18
CA ASN A 343 20.01 -12.88 -3.70
C ASN A 343 18.75 -12.11 -3.28
N GLN A 344 17.62 -12.53 -3.83
CA GLN A 344 16.30 -11.95 -3.54
C GLN A 344 15.52 -12.87 -2.60
N THR A 345 14.91 -12.30 -1.56
CA THR A 345 14.03 -13.03 -0.65
C THR A 345 12.59 -12.70 -0.97
N SER A 346 11.74 -13.71 -1.12
CA SER A 346 10.32 -13.56 -1.46
C SER A 346 9.39 -14.08 -0.37
N VAL A 347 8.24 -13.42 -0.25
CA VAL A 347 7.10 -13.89 0.55
C VAL A 347 5.87 -13.95 -0.35
N THR A 348 5.08 -15.01 -0.19
CA THR A 348 3.83 -15.19 -0.92
C THR A 348 2.67 -14.93 0.02
N VAL A 349 1.89 -13.89 -0.26
CA VAL A 349 0.88 -13.35 0.66
C VAL A 349 -0.45 -13.25 -0.07
N ARG A 350 -1.52 -13.74 0.55
CA ARG A 350 -2.89 -13.53 0.08
C ARG A 350 -3.54 -12.39 0.84
N THR A 351 -4.08 -11.40 0.12
CA THR A 351 -4.89 -10.32 0.69
C THR A 351 -6.16 -10.86 1.37
N ASP A 352 -6.79 -10.05 2.21
CA ASP A 352 -7.97 -10.49 2.95
C ASP A 352 -9.14 -10.86 2.01
N PRO A 353 -9.64 -12.11 2.01
CA PRO A 353 -10.80 -12.52 1.22
C PRO A 353 -12.12 -12.12 1.88
N ALA A 354 -12.13 -11.41 3.02
CA ALA A 354 -13.35 -11.00 3.72
C ALA A 354 -14.42 -10.34 2.80
N SER A 355 -14.00 -9.57 1.79
CA SER A 355 -14.90 -8.99 0.79
C SER A 355 -15.39 -10.00 -0.26
N CYS A 356 -14.66 -11.09 -0.50
CA CYS A 356 -15.12 -12.21 -1.33
C CYS A 356 -16.29 -12.99 -0.71
N PHE A 357 -16.52 -12.87 0.59
CA PHE A 357 -17.60 -13.55 1.33
C PHE A 357 -18.90 -12.76 1.44
N LYS A 358 -18.97 -11.55 0.84
CA LYS A 358 -20.13 -10.66 0.94
C LYS A 358 -21.01 -10.65 -0.31
N ILE A 359 -20.64 -11.39 -1.35
CA ILE A 359 -21.41 -11.48 -2.60
C ILE A 359 -22.25 -12.75 -2.54
N THR A 360 -23.58 -12.62 -2.55
CA THR A 360 -24.56 -13.72 -2.60
C THR A 360 -24.47 -14.57 -3.87
N GLU A 361 -23.60 -14.19 -4.80
CA GLU A 361 -23.34 -14.88 -6.06
C GLU A 361 -21.83 -14.93 -6.37
N PHE A 362 -21.02 -15.52 -5.49
CA PHE A 362 -19.57 -15.74 -5.74
C PHE A 362 -19.28 -16.33 -7.14
N CYS A 363 -20.20 -17.15 -7.65
CA CYS A 363 -20.14 -17.79 -8.96
C CYS A 363 -20.81 -17.04 -10.12
N SER A 364 -21.30 -15.81 -9.89
CA SER A 364 -21.78 -14.94 -10.98
C SER A 364 -20.63 -14.45 -11.84
N ALA A 365 -20.92 -14.24 -13.13
CA ALA A 365 -19.97 -13.71 -14.11
C ALA A 365 -19.47 -12.30 -13.74
N GLU A 366 -20.24 -11.54 -12.96
CA GLU A 366 -19.98 -10.13 -12.61
C GLU A 366 -19.09 -9.94 -11.36
N SER A 367 -18.84 -11.00 -10.58
CA SER A 367 -17.97 -10.92 -9.40
C SER A 367 -16.50 -10.72 -9.80
N THR A 368 -15.82 -9.69 -9.30
CA THR A 368 -14.40 -9.41 -9.60
C THR A 368 -13.44 -9.81 -8.47
N GLY A 369 -13.95 -10.19 -7.31
CA GLY A 369 -13.17 -10.66 -6.16
C GLY A 369 -12.90 -12.16 -6.21
N CYS A 370 -11.70 -12.59 -5.81
CA CYS A 370 -11.33 -14.01 -5.74
C CYS A 370 -11.46 -14.78 -7.08
N SER A 371 -11.19 -14.10 -8.20
CA SER A 371 -11.25 -14.64 -9.57
C SER A 371 -10.49 -15.95 -9.75
N GLU A 372 -9.33 -16.09 -9.10
CA GLU A 372 -8.50 -17.31 -9.13
C GLU A 372 -9.22 -18.53 -8.52
N LEU A 373 -10.10 -18.30 -7.55
CA LEU A 373 -10.83 -19.34 -6.83
C LEU A 373 -12.12 -19.72 -7.55
N LYS A 374 -12.66 -18.87 -8.44
CA LYS A 374 -13.87 -19.18 -9.23
C LYS A 374 -13.75 -20.47 -10.02
N GLY A 375 -12.61 -20.77 -10.62
CA GLY A 375 -12.42 -22.01 -11.38
C GLY A 375 -12.56 -23.27 -10.51
N ILE A 376 -12.07 -23.19 -9.27
CA ILE A 376 -12.10 -24.28 -8.28
C ILE A 376 -13.51 -24.43 -7.67
N VAL A 377 -14.16 -23.29 -7.43
CA VAL A 377 -15.39 -23.21 -6.65
C VAL A 377 -16.64 -23.34 -7.52
N CYS A 378 -16.67 -22.72 -8.69
CA CYS A 378 -17.90 -22.50 -9.46
C CYS A 378 -18.15 -23.54 -10.56
N SER A 379 -17.20 -24.44 -10.80
CA SER A 379 -17.26 -25.41 -11.88
C SER A 379 -18.20 -26.58 -11.60
N LYS A 380 -18.13 -27.23 -10.41
CA LYS A 380 -18.97 -28.41 -10.08
C LYS A 380 -19.42 -28.52 -8.61
N ASN A 381 -19.04 -27.59 -7.74
CA ASN A 381 -19.28 -27.69 -6.31
C ASN A 381 -20.25 -26.60 -5.81
N GLN A 382 -21.04 -26.90 -4.78
CA GLN A 382 -21.53 -25.95 -3.81
C GLN A 382 -20.35 -25.56 -2.92
N ALA A 383 -20.02 -24.27 -2.88
CA ALA A 383 -18.97 -23.79 -1.98
C ALA A 383 -19.57 -22.96 -0.86
N LEU A 384 -19.11 -23.23 0.36
CA LEU A 384 -19.48 -22.48 1.55
C LEU A 384 -18.23 -21.80 2.09
N ALA A 385 -18.33 -20.50 2.31
CA ALA A 385 -17.24 -19.71 2.85
C ALA A 385 -17.28 -19.75 4.38
N CYS A 386 -16.31 -20.42 4.99
CA CYS A 386 -16.27 -20.61 6.43
C CYS A 386 -15.11 -19.85 7.08
N SER A 387 -15.40 -19.12 8.15
CA SER A 387 -14.41 -18.50 9.02
C SER A 387 -14.44 -19.14 10.40
N VAL A 388 -13.26 -19.46 10.94
CA VAL A 388 -13.11 -20.20 12.19
C VAL A 388 -12.14 -19.48 13.12
N LEU A 389 -12.62 -19.10 14.31
CA LEU A 389 -11.79 -18.51 15.36
C LEU A 389 -11.19 -19.60 16.28
N LEU A 390 -9.85 -19.68 16.36
CA LEU A 390 -9.14 -20.62 17.24
C LEU A 390 -8.55 -19.90 18.48
N LYS A 391 -9.34 -19.78 19.56
CA LYS A 391 -8.95 -19.00 20.76
C LYS A 391 -7.66 -19.42 21.47
N SER A 392 -7.35 -20.71 21.45
CA SER A 392 -6.18 -21.28 22.11
C SER A 392 -4.87 -21.13 21.33
N ARG A 393 -4.92 -20.60 20.09
CA ARG A 393 -3.73 -20.37 19.26
C ARG A 393 -3.43 -18.89 19.14
N THR A 394 -2.19 -18.54 19.42
CA THR A 394 -1.61 -17.23 19.14
C THR A 394 -1.19 -17.13 17.67
N PHE A 395 -1.63 -16.07 17.01
CA PHE A 395 -1.21 -15.77 15.65
C PHE A 395 0.28 -15.39 15.59
N ASN A 396 0.97 -15.92 14.57
CA ASN A 396 2.35 -15.58 14.24
C ASN A 396 2.37 -15.02 12.81
N ASN A 397 3.10 -13.93 12.58
CA ASN A 397 3.21 -13.27 11.27
C ASN A 397 3.73 -14.17 10.16
N THR A 398 4.44 -15.26 10.47
CA THR A 398 4.81 -16.28 9.47
C THR A 398 3.59 -16.91 8.80
N LEU A 399 2.43 -16.95 9.48
CA LEU A 399 1.15 -17.44 8.97
C LEU A 399 0.53 -16.52 7.90
N TYR A 400 1.11 -15.35 7.61
CA TYR A 400 0.76 -14.59 6.41
C TYR A 400 1.43 -15.13 5.15
N ASN A 401 2.60 -15.77 5.29
CA ASN A 401 3.38 -16.29 4.18
C ASN A 401 2.97 -17.74 3.90
N SER A 402 2.28 -17.98 2.78
CA SER A 402 1.81 -19.32 2.40
C SER A 402 2.93 -20.31 2.12
N ASP A 403 4.15 -19.81 1.86
CA ASP A 403 5.32 -20.65 1.63
C ASP A 403 6.04 -21.06 2.91
N SER A 404 5.69 -20.45 4.06
CA SER A 404 6.32 -20.78 5.34
C SER A 404 5.94 -22.18 5.82
N GLU A 405 6.87 -22.83 6.52
CA GLU A 405 6.62 -24.14 7.14
C GLU A 405 5.47 -24.09 8.15
N GLY A 406 5.38 -23.02 8.94
CA GLY A 406 4.31 -22.82 9.92
C GLY A 406 2.93 -22.71 9.27
N TYR A 407 2.80 -21.99 8.15
CA TYR A 407 1.56 -21.94 7.39
C TYR A 407 1.18 -23.32 6.86
N LYS A 408 2.12 -24.00 6.17
CA LYS A 408 1.88 -25.29 5.53
C LYS A 408 1.45 -26.35 6.55
N ALA A 409 2.17 -26.47 7.66
CA ALA A 409 1.86 -27.42 8.71
C ALA A 409 0.48 -27.17 9.34
N LEU A 410 0.14 -25.90 9.62
CA LEU A 410 -1.16 -25.57 10.20
C LEU A 410 -2.31 -25.77 9.19
N ALA A 411 -2.12 -25.34 7.95
CA ALA A 411 -3.11 -25.52 6.89
C ALA A 411 -3.35 -27.01 6.58
N GLU A 412 -2.29 -27.82 6.56
CA GLU A 412 -2.38 -29.27 6.36
C GLU A 412 -3.04 -29.99 7.54
N SER A 413 -2.73 -29.60 8.78
CA SER A 413 -3.43 -30.12 9.96
C SER A 413 -4.92 -29.83 9.89
N ILE A 414 -5.30 -28.58 9.64
CA ILE A 414 -6.71 -28.17 9.54
C ILE A 414 -7.39 -28.92 8.38
N LYS A 415 -6.75 -29.00 7.21
CA LYS A 415 -7.28 -29.72 6.06
C LYS A 415 -7.53 -31.18 6.40
N THR A 416 -6.54 -31.87 6.96
CA THR A 416 -6.65 -33.30 7.32
C THR A 416 -7.77 -33.54 8.32
N ASP A 417 -7.84 -32.73 9.38
CA ASP A 417 -8.79 -32.92 10.47
C ASP A 417 -10.24 -32.56 10.05
N VAL A 418 -10.41 -31.44 9.37
CA VAL A 418 -11.73 -30.98 8.90
C VAL A 418 -12.26 -31.88 7.81
N VAL A 419 -11.44 -32.20 6.80
CA VAL A 419 -11.87 -33.06 5.69
C VAL A 419 -12.17 -34.46 6.18
N GLY A 420 -11.30 -35.05 7.01
CA GLY A 420 -11.53 -36.38 7.59
C GLY A 420 -12.82 -36.43 8.43
N GLY A 421 -13.03 -35.46 9.31
CA GLY A 421 -14.23 -35.40 10.16
C GLY A 421 -15.51 -35.18 9.36
N MET A 422 -15.50 -34.24 8.41
CA MET A 422 -16.69 -33.92 7.62
C MET A 422 -17.07 -35.05 6.67
N ARG A 423 -16.10 -35.75 6.06
CA ARG A 423 -16.39 -36.92 5.23
C ARG A 423 -17.07 -38.04 6.03
N ALA A 424 -16.72 -38.19 7.30
CA ALA A 424 -17.37 -39.15 8.19
C ALA A 424 -18.80 -38.72 8.58
N GLU A 425 -19.00 -37.44 8.93
CA GLU A 425 -20.34 -36.90 9.28
C GLU A 425 -21.30 -36.87 8.06
N LEU A 426 -20.76 -36.60 6.87
CA LEU A 426 -21.52 -36.53 5.61
C LEU A 426 -21.67 -37.89 4.91
N ASN A 427 -20.95 -38.92 5.36
CA ASN A 427 -20.82 -40.20 4.68
C ASN A 427 -20.48 -40.05 3.18
N SER A 428 -19.55 -39.16 2.86
CA SER A 428 -19.19 -38.78 1.48
C SER A 428 -17.70 -38.52 1.40
N ASP A 429 -17.02 -39.03 0.37
CA ASP A 429 -15.60 -38.80 0.11
C ASP A 429 -15.33 -37.52 -0.70
N ARG A 430 -16.40 -36.86 -1.17
CA ARG A 430 -16.34 -35.73 -2.11
C ARG A 430 -16.17 -34.37 -1.43
N PHE A 431 -16.28 -34.31 -0.10
CA PHE A 431 -16.01 -33.08 0.67
C PHE A 431 -14.51 -32.74 0.63
N ASP A 432 -14.18 -31.49 0.36
CA ASP A 432 -12.82 -30.96 0.49
C ASP A 432 -12.84 -29.49 0.97
N ILE A 433 -11.69 -28.98 1.41
CA ILE A 433 -11.53 -27.58 1.75
C ILE A 433 -10.32 -26.93 1.06
N VAL A 434 -10.42 -25.62 0.85
CA VAL A 434 -9.32 -24.75 0.41
C VAL A 434 -9.07 -23.69 1.47
N VAL A 435 -7.92 -23.78 2.16
CA VAL A 435 -7.50 -22.77 3.15
C VAL A 435 -7.07 -21.49 2.42
N LEU A 436 -7.76 -20.40 2.71
CA LEU A 436 -7.53 -19.09 2.12
C LEU A 436 -6.45 -18.32 2.86
N GLY A 437 -6.40 -18.44 4.19
CA GLY A 437 -5.31 -17.92 5.00
C GLY A 437 -5.65 -17.80 6.48
N PHE A 438 -4.70 -17.23 7.22
CA PHE A 438 -4.81 -16.99 8.66
C PHE A 438 -4.80 -15.50 8.97
N ARG A 439 -5.54 -15.05 10.00
CA ARG A 439 -5.60 -13.63 10.41
C ARG A 439 -5.21 -13.42 11.88
N PRO A 440 -4.68 -12.23 12.23
CA PRO A 440 -4.26 -11.88 13.59
C PRO A 440 -5.44 -11.81 14.57
N GLY A 441 -5.11 -12.10 15.83
CA GLY A 441 -6.06 -12.36 16.92
C GLY A 441 -5.79 -13.74 17.53
N SER A 442 -6.80 -14.33 18.14
CA SER A 442 -6.93 -15.79 18.13
C SER A 442 -6.95 -16.25 16.68
N VAL A 443 -6.14 -17.22 16.27
CA VAL A 443 -5.94 -17.54 14.84
C VAL A 443 -7.28 -17.72 14.13
N VAL A 444 -7.64 -16.77 13.25
CA VAL A 444 -8.83 -16.89 12.40
C VAL A 444 -8.41 -17.61 11.13
N VAL A 445 -9.11 -18.68 10.79
CA VAL A 445 -8.87 -19.48 9.60
C VAL A 445 -10.04 -19.26 8.65
N ASP A 446 -9.74 -18.75 7.46
CA ASP A 446 -10.73 -18.67 6.39
C ASP A 446 -10.50 -19.82 5.41
N PHE A 447 -11.55 -20.58 5.09
CA PHE A 447 -11.49 -21.62 4.08
C PHE A 447 -12.80 -21.76 3.32
N LEU A 448 -12.71 -22.26 2.09
CA LEU A 448 -13.86 -22.65 1.29
C LEU A 448 -14.11 -24.14 1.48
N SER A 449 -15.31 -24.50 1.94
CA SER A 449 -15.80 -25.87 1.96
C SER A 449 -16.42 -26.20 0.61
N LEU A 450 -16.05 -27.33 0.01
CA LEU A 450 -16.49 -27.75 -1.31
C LEU A 450 -17.32 -29.02 -1.20
N LEU A 451 -18.55 -28.96 -1.71
CA LEU A 451 -19.52 -30.05 -1.74
C LEU A 451 -20.06 -30.25 -3.16
N PRO A 452 -20.44 -31.46 -3.58
CA PRO A 452 -21.12 -31.69 -4.85
C PRO A 452 -22.49 -31.01 -4.90
N LYS A 453 -22.85 -30.39 -6.03
CA LYS A 453 -24.15 -29.70 -6.19
C LYS A 453 -25.35 -30.66 -6.20
N GLU A 454 -25.13 -31.93 -6.49
CA GLU A 454 -26.19 -32.93 -6.58
C GLU A 454 -26.74 -33.34 -5.21
N GLU A 455 -26.02 -33.05 -4.13
CA GLU A 455 -26.37 -33.34 -2.74
C GLU A 455 -26.15 -32.09 -1.88
N PRO A 456 -26.97 -31.03 -2.04
CA PRO A 456 -26.79 -29.79 -1.31
C PRO A 456 -27.02 -30.03 0.19
N VAL A 457 -26.03 -29.64 1.00
CA VAL A 457 -26.09 -29.80 2.45
C VAL A 457 -26.49 -28.47 3.08
N ASP A 458 -27.34 -28.54 4.09
CA ASP A 458 -27.77 -27.39 4.86
C ASP A 458 -26.59 -26.69 5.56
N VAL A 459 -26.54 -25.36 5.48
CA VAL A 459 -25.43 -24.54 6.01
C VAL A 459 -25.32 -24.71 7.52
N HIS A 460 -26.45 -24.79 8.23
CA HIS A 460 -26.47 -24.93 9.68
C HIS A 460 -25.96 -26.32 10.12
N PHE A 461 -26.25 -27.36 9.35
CA PHE A 461 -25.64 -28.69 9.55
C PHE A 461 -24.12 -28.65 9.39
N ILE A 462 -23.61 -27.97 8.35
CA ILE A 462 -22.16 -27.82 8.12
C ILE A 462 -21.49 -27.05 9.27
N GLU A 463 -22.06 -25.92 9.70
CA GLU A 463 -21.53 -25.12 10.82
C GLU A 463 -21.46 -25.92 12.12
N THR A 464 -22.53 -26.68 12.43
CA THR A 464 -22.62 -27.50 13.64
C THR A 464 -21.60 -28.63 13.62
N SER A 465 -21.47 -29.31 12.48
CA SER A 465 -20.53 -30.43 12.30
C SER A 465 -19.08 -29.95 12.35
N LEU A 466 -18.75 -28.85 11.67
CA LEU A 466 -17.43 -28.21 11.73
C LEU A 466 -17.09 -27.79 13.16
N SER A 467 -18.03 -27.15 13.86
CA SER A 467 -17.83 -26.74 15.26
C SER A 467 -17.48 -27.93 16.15
N LYS A 468 -18.18 -29.07 16.00
CA LYS A 468 -17.93 -30.30 16.75
C LYS A 468 -16.55 -30.89 16.42
N ILE A 469 -16.21 -31.04 15.14
CA ILE A 469 -14.92 -31.59 14.69
C ILE A 469 -13.75 -30.76 15.22
N LEU A 470 -13.85 -29.44 15.06
CA LEU A 470 -12.81 -28.51 15.47
C LEU A 470 -12.66 -28.44 17.00
N ARG A 471 -13.77 -28.50 17.76
CA ARG A 471 -13.71 -28.58 19.23
C ARG A 471 -13.06 -29.87 19.72
N ASN A 472 -13.36 -31.00 19.09
CA ASN A 472 -12.72 -32.28 19.42
C ASN A 472 -11.20 -32.25 19.16
N LYS A 473 -10.78 -31.60 18.06
CA LYS A 473 -9.36 -31.56 17.68
C LYS A 473 -8.56 -30.53 18.46
N PHE A 474 -9.12 -29.34 18.68
CA PHE A 474 -8.44 -28.20 19.28
C PHE A 474 -8.84 -27.95 20.75
N GLY A 475 -9.68 -28.79 21.35
CA GLY A 475 -9.99 -28.84 22.78
C GLY A 475 -11.26 -28.06 23.19
N ASN A 476 -11.96 -28.57 24.22
CA ASN A 476 -13.21 -28.00 24.76
C ASN A 476 -13.07 -26.58 25.36
N GLU A 477 -11.85 -26.15 25.72
CA GLU A 477 -11.55 -24.80 26.21
C GLU A 477 -11.34 -23.78 25.07
N THR A 478 -11.27 -24.26 23.83
CA THR A 478 -11.17 -23.41 22.64
C THR A 478 -12.58 -23.00 22.24
N GLU A 479 -12.92 -21.72 22.42
CA GLU A 479 -14.16 -21.18 21.87
C GLU A 479 -14.03 -21.09 20.35
N VAL A 480 -14.45 -22.16 19.68
CA VAL A 480 -14.55 -22.21 18.23
C VAL A 480 -15.85 -21.55 17.81
N ILE A 481 -15.73 -20.43 17.10
CA ILE A 481 -16.83 -19.76 16.42
C ILE A 481 -16.67 -20.08 14.94
N VAL A 482 -17.66 -20.80 14.38
CA VAL A 482 -17.74 -21.09 12.95
C VAL A 482 -18.84 -20.22 12.37
N GLN A 483 -18.55 -19.55 11.25
CA GLN A 483 -19.54 -18.85 10.45
C GLN A 483 -19.35 -19.27 9.00
N CYS A 484 -20.36 -19.90 8.41
CA CYS A 484 -20.37 -20.31 7.01
C CYS A 484 -21.47 -19.53 6.26
N LYS A 485 -21.16 -19.09 5.04
CA LYS A 485 -22.10 -18.39 4.16
C LYS A 485 -22.12 -18.99 2.77
#